data_AF-A0AAW7LIT7-F1
#
_entry.id   AF-A0AAW7LIT7-F1
#
_cell.length_a   1.000
_cell.length_b   1.000
_cell.length_c   1.000
_cell.angle_alpha   90.00
_cell.angle_beta   90.00
_cell.angle_gamma   90.00
#
_symmetry.space_group_name_H-M   'P 1'
#
loop_
_entity.id
_entity.type
_entity.pdbx_description
1 polymer ?
#
loop_
_entity_poly.entity_id
_entity_poly.type
_entity_poly.pdbx_seq_one_letter_code
_entity_poly.pdbx_strand_id
1 'polypeptide(L)' 'MPMKEWLVEKGLSYRDFAAIMGQSPSSICKKVNGKTAWQQQDLLFLHDRYGLSSDFVLGITVIPHSEEVSV' A
#
# COMPACT_ATOMS: atom_id res chain seq x y z
N MET A 1 -8.61 3.90 -0.53
CA MET A 1 -7.13 3.81 -0.50
C MET A 1 -6.81 2.50 0.21
N PRO A 2 -6.37 1.46 -0.50
CA PRO A 2 -6.37 0.08 0.00
C PRO A 2 -5.63 -0.07 1.33
N MET A 3 -4.43 0.51 1.45
CA MET A 3 -3.66 0.47 2.69
C MET A 3 -4.32 1.22 3.85
N LYS A 4 -5.10 2.28 3.59
CA LYS A 4 -5.81 3.02 4.64
C LYS A 4 -6.94 2.18 5.22
N GLU A 5 -7.74 1.55 4.37
CA GLU A 5 -8.83 0.66 4.77
C GLU A 5 -8.27 -0.56 5.52
N TRP A 6 -7.22 -1.17 4.98
CA TRP A 6 -6.55 -2.29 5.60
C TRP A 6 -6.03 -1.98 7.03
N LEU A 7 -5.47 -0.80 7.27
CA LEU A 7 -5.04 -0.40 8.61
C LEU A 7 -6.20 -0.28 9.60
N VAL A 8 -7.34 0.25 9.14
CA VAL A 8 -8.56 0.36 9.96
C VAL A 8 -9.10 -1.03 10.31
N GLU A 9 -9.16 -1.95 9.35
CA GLU A 9 -9.59 -3.34 9.57
C GLU A 9 -8.68 -4.09 10.55
N LYS A 10 -7.37 -3.81 10.52
CA LYS A 10 -6.39 -4.36 11.46
C LYS A 10 -6.40 -3.65 12.83
N GLY A 11 -7.16 -2.57 12.99
CA GLY A 11 -7.15 -1.76 14.22
C GLY A 11 -5.82 -1.07 14.49
N LEU A 12 -5.02 -0.79 13.46
CA LEU A 12 -3.69 -0.20 13.58
C LEU A 12 -3.73 1.31 13.35
N SER A 13 -3.18 2.08 14.30
CA SER A 13 -2.91 3.49 14.05
C SER A 13 -1.69 3.67 13.15
N TYR A 14 -1.56 4.84 12.51
CA TYR A 14 -0.38 5.15 11.69
C TYR A 14 0.91 5.15 12.52
N ARG A 15 0.81 5.45 13.82
CA ARG A 15 1.97 5.44 14.74
C ARG A 15 2.42 4.02 15.01
N ASP A 16 1.48 3.11 15.30
CA ASP A 16 1.79 1.71 15.57
C ASP A 16 2.38 1.04 14.34
N PHE A 17 1.77 1.29 13.17
CA PHE A 17 2.26 0.76 11.92
C PHE A 17 3.64 1.30 11.54
N ALA A 18 3.91 2.57 11.81
CA ALA A 18 5.23 3.17 11.63
C ALA A 18 6.28 2.51 12.53
N ALA A 19 5.96 2.26 13.79
CA ALA A 19 6.85 1.53 14.70
C ALA A 19 7.14 0.10 14.21
N ILE A 20 6.12 -0.60 13.70
CA ILE A 20 6.26 -1.95 13.12
C ILE A 20 7.19 -1.94 11.90
N MET A 21 7.06 -0.96 11.01
CA MET A 21 7.91 -0.84 9.81
C MET A 21 9.29 -0.21 10.08
N GLY A 22 9.55 0.27 11.30
CA GLY A 22 10.78 1.01 11.62
C GLY A 22 10.86 2.36 10.89
N GLN A 23 9.71 2.99 10.60
CA GLN A 23 9.63 4.24 9.86
C GLN A 23 9.01 5.35 10.72
N SER A 24 9.14 6.61 10.28
CA SER A 24 8.49 7.72 10.98
C SER A 24 6.98 7.75 10.68
N PRO A 25 6.13 8.17 11.63
CA PRO A 25 4.69 8.32 11.40
C PRO A 25 4.36 9.25 10.23
N SER A 26 5.17 10.29 9.99
CA SER A 26 5.02 11.19 8.84
C SER A 26 5.25 10.47 7.51
N SER A 27 6.26 9.59 7.44
CA SER A 27 6.56 8.81 6.24
C SER A 27 5.41 7.86 5.90
N ILE A 28 4.92 7.10 6.89
CA ILE A 28 3.74 6.23 6.72
C ILE A 28 2.51 7.04 6.32
N CYS A 29 2.23 8.16 6.98
CA CYS A 29 1.10 9.01 6.63
C CYS A 29 1.16 9.46 5.16
N LYS A 30 2.33 9.89 4.68
CA LYS A 30 2.51 10.29 3.28
C LYS A 30 2.30 9.11 2.33
N LYS A 31 2.84 7.92 2.63
CA LYS A 31 2.69 6.72 1.79
C LYS A 31 1.25 6.24 1.70
N VAL A 32 0.59 6.07 2.86
CA VAL A 32 -0.81 5.62 2.94
C VAL A 32 -1.76 6.59 2.23
N ASN A 33 -1.45 7.89 2.22
CA ASN A 33 -2.25 8.90 1.51
C ASN A 33 -1.77 9.19 0.08
N GLY A 34 -0.87 8.37 -0.49
CA GLY A 34 -0.38 8.52 -1.87
C GLY A 34 0.47 9.77 -2.13
N LYS A 35 0.95 10.46 -1.09
CA LYS A 35 1.83 11.64 -1.20
C LYS A 35 3.29 11.27 -1.43
N THR A 36 3.66 10.01 -1.16
CA THR A 36 4.99 9.47 -1.42
C THR A 36 4.82 8.02 -1.84
N ALA A 37 5.60 7.57 -2.81
CA ALA A 37 5.54 6.19 -3.28
C ALA A 37 6.01 5.21 -2.19
N TRP A 38 5.38 4.03 -2.17
CA TRP A 38 5.92 2.87 -1.47
C TRP A 38 7.25 2.47 -2.11
N GLN A 39 8.26 2.22 -1.27
CA GLN A 39 9.58 1.77 -1.71
C GLN A 39 9.60 0.25 -1.83
N GLN A 40 10.53 -0.29 -2.62
CA GLN A 40 10.67 -1.75 -2.78
C GLN A 40 10.78 -2.49 -1.44
N GLN A 41 11.54 -1.95 -0.48
CA GLN A 41 11.67 -2.55 0.85
C GLN A 41 10.35 -2.56 1.64
N ASP A 42 9.49 -1.55 1.45
CA ASP A 42 8.17 -1.55 2.07
C ASP A 42 7.33 -2.69 1.52
N LEU A 43 7.34 -2.88 0.19
CA LEU A 43 6.57 -3.93 -0.48
C LEU A 43 7.03 -5.32 -0.05
N LEU A 44 8.34 -5.55 0.03
CA LEU A 44 8.90 -6.80 0.53
C LEU A 44 8.48 -7.06 1.98
N PHE A 45 8.59 -6.06 2.85
CA PHE A 45 8.17 -6.19 4.24
C PHE A 45 6.67 -6.53 4.38
N LEU A 46 5.81 -5.86 3.61
CA LEU A 46 4.36 -6.07 3.65
C LEU A 46 3.96 -7.43 3.08
N HIS A 47 4.65 -7.88 2.03
CA HIS A 47 4.50 -9.22 1.50
C HIS A 47 4.91 -10.28 2.53
N ASP A 48 6.14 -10.20 3.05
CA ASP A 48 6.69 -11.25 3.92
C ASP A 48 5.98 -11.32 5.28
N ARG A 49 5.55 -10.17 5.81
CA ARG A 49 4.91 -10.10 7.13
C ARG A 49 3.40 -10.31 7.11
N TYR A 50 2.72 -9.83 6.05
CA TYR A 50 1.26 -9.78 6.00
C TYR A 50 0.65 -10.47 4.78
N GLY A 51 1.46 -10.98 3.85
CA GLY A 51 0.98 -11.61 2.61
C GLY A 51 0.34 -10.62 1.63
N LEU A 52 0.61 -9.32 1.76
CA LEU A 52 0.02 -8.32 0.89
C LEU A 52 0.72 -8.29 -0.47
N SER A 53 -0.07 -8.34 -1.55
CA SER A 53 0.47 -8.16 -2.90
C SER A 53 0.87 -6.71 -3.14
N SER A 54 1.88 -6.52 -4.00
CA SER A 54 2.31 -5.17 -4.39
C SER A 54 1.17 -4.40 -5.08
N ASP A 55 0.38 -5.07 -5.92
CA ASP A 55 -0.78 -4.46 -6.60
C ASP A 55 -1.79 -3.90 -5.60
N PHE A 56 -2.07 -4.63 -4.52
CA PHE A 56 -2.94 -4.16 -3.45
C PHE A 56 -2.35 -2.94 -2.75
N VAL A 57 -1.08 -2.98 -2.36
CA VAL A 57 -0.41 -1.88 -1.65
C VAL A 57 -0.35 -0.61 -2.51
N LEU A 58 -0.09 -0.77 -3.80
CA LEU A 58 0.00 0.31 -4.79
C LEU A 58 -1.38 0.77 -5.30
N GLY A 59 -2.45 0.04 -5.00
CA GLY A 59 -3.80 0.33 -5.50
C GLY A 59 -3.97 0.15 -7.00
N ILE A 60 -3.20 -0.76 -7.59
CA ILE A 60 -3.32 -1.13 -9.00
C ILE A 60 -4.56 -2.02 -9.13
N THR A 61 -5.66 -1.44 -9.61
CA THR A 61 -6.81 -2.20 -10.10
C THR A 61 -6.53 -2.56 -11.55
N VAL A 62 -6.62 -3.85 -11.90
CA VAL A 62 -6.54 -4.30 -13.29
C VAL A 62 -7.69 -3.64 -14.04
N ILE A 63 -7.40 -2.54 -14.76
CA ILE A 63 -8.33 -2.00 -15.74
C ILE A 63 -8.19 -2.97 -16.92
N PRO A 64 -9.25 -3.71 -17.31
CA PRO A 64 -9.17 -4.52 -18.51
C PRO A 64 -8.78 -3.59 -19.65
N HIS A 65 -7.67 -3.91 -20.34
CA HIS A 65 -7.34 -3.22 -21.58
C HIS A 65 -8.56 -3.33 -22.48
N SER A 66 -9.22 -2.20 -22.73
CA SER A 66 -10.22 -2.13 -23.78
C SER A 66 -9.47 -2.50 -25.04
N GLU A 67 -9.73 -3.69 -25.58
CA GLU A 67 -9.20 -4.09 -26.88
C GLU A 67 -9.58 -2.98 -27.85
N GLU A 68 -8.59 -2.25 -28.36
CA GLU A 68 -8.80 -1.35 -29.49
C GLU A 68 -9.28 -2.23 -30.64
N VAL A 69 -10.59 -2.16 -30.92
CA VAL A 69 -11.17 -2.69 -32.15
C VAL A 69 -10.53 -1.90 -33.29
N SER A 70 -9.49 -2.47 -33.90
CA SER A 70 -9.02 -2.02 -35.21
C SER A 70 -10.15 -2.23 -36.22
N VAL A 71 -10.71 -1.12 -36.70
CA VAL A 71 -11.66 -1.07 -37.83
C VAL A 71 -10.87 -0.96 -39.13
#